data_AF-A0A146G340-F1
#
_entry.id   AF-A0A146G340-F1
#
_cell.length_a   1.000
_cell.length_b   1.000
_cell.length_c   1.000
_cell.angle_alpha   90.00
_cell.angle_beta   90.00
_cell.angle_gamma   90.00
#
_symmetry.space_group_name_H-M   'P 1'
#
loop_
_entity.id
_entity.type
_entity.pdbx_description
1 polymer ?
#
loop_
_entity_poly.entity_id
_entity_poly.type
_entity_poly.pdbx_seq_one_letter_code
_entity_poly.pdbx_strand_id
1 'polypeptide(L)'
;MNRPPRRIPTPDAFSLVEVMIALAVTAVAVLPIMGLLPVGLSSFQHAMDTSVTSQIYQRAAADAGQADFSTLTSSHPGTTQLPVRYFSEQGLECTSADNPVFQVAVGAKLNASSSLATVVVDIVKTPGTGTLSRDPATGGFMAPEKSAATCIRRTFYVARTR
;
A
#
# COMPACT_ATOMS: atom_id res chain seq x y z
N MET A 1 -58.78 14.56 -60.59
CA MET A 1 -58.40 13.50 -59.63
C MET A 1 -57.58 14.15 -58.51
N ASN A 2 -58.21 14.72 -57.48
CA ASN A 2 -57.51 15.42 -56.39
C ASN A 2 -57.09 14.42 -55.30
N ARG A 3 -55.79 14.27 -55.05
CA ARG A 3 -55.29 13.52 -53.88
C ARG A 3 -55.39 14.40 -52.64
N PRO A 4 -55.89 13.88 -51.50
CA PRO A 4 -55.98 14.66 -50.27
C PRO A 4 -54.58 14.98 -49.71
N PRO A 5 -54.41 16.13 -49.04
CA PRO A 5 -53.13 16.53 -48.48
C PRO A 5 -52.71 15.58 -47.33
N ARG A 6 -51.46 15.11 -47.38
CA ARG A 6 -50.85 14.28 -46.34
C ARG A 6 -50.54 15.17 -45.13
N ARG A 7 -51.18 14.93 -43.98
CA ARG A 7 -50.81 15.60 -42.72
C ARG A 7 -49.38 15.20 -42.36
N ILE A 8 -48.51 16.19 -42.19
CA ILE A 8 -47.18 16.02 -41.62
C ILE A 8 -47.38 16.05 -40.09
N PRO A 9 -46.97 15.00 -39.34
CA PRO A 9 -47.03 15.06 -37.89
C PRO A 9 -46.10 16.17 -37.39
N THR A 10 -46.64 17.07 -36.56
CA THR A 10 -45.82 18.00 -35.79
C THR A 10 -45.14 17.23 -34.66
N PRO A 11 -43.84 17.43 -34.40
CA PRO A 11 -43.18 16.77 -33.28
C PRO A 11 -43.84 17.20 -31.97
N ASP A 12 -44.25 16.23 -31.16
CA ASP A 12 -44.77 16.49 -29.81
C ASP A 12 -43.66 17.08 -28.94
N ALA A 13 -43.96 18.21 -28.31
CA ALA A 13 -43.09 18.84 -27.33
C ALA A 13 -43.33 18.21 -25.95
N PHE A 14 -42.25 18.01 -25.18
CA PHE A 14 -42.34 17.48 -23.83
C PHE A 14 -43.11 18.42 -22.90
N SER A 15 -43.96 17.85 -22.04
CA SER A 15 -44.69 18.62 -21.04
C SER A 15 -43.76 19.08 -19.91
N LEU A 16 -44.09 20.20 -19.25
CA LEU A 16 -43.28 20.74 -18.15
C LEU A 16 -43.13 19.74 -16.99
N VAL A 17 -44.17 18.97 -16.69
CA VAL A 17 -44.12 17.92 -15.65
C VAL A 17 -43.16 16.78 -16.03
N GLU A 18 -43.12 16.41 -17.30
CA GLU A 18 -42.25 15.35 -17.81
C GLU A 18 -40.78 15.78 -17.80
N VAL A 19 -40.50 17.04 -18.16
CA VAL A 19 -39.15 17.62 -18.05
C VAL A 19 -38.71 17.70 -16.59
N MET A 20 -39.61 18.07 -15.66
CA MET A 20 -39.28 18.14 -14.23
C MET A 20 -39.01 16.75 -13.63
N ILE A 21 -39.80 15.74 -13.99
CA ILE A 21 -39.56 14.36 -13.57
C ILE A 21 -38.25 13.84 -14.18
N ALA A 22 -37.99 14.09 -15.46
CA ALA A 22 -36.75 13.72 -16.11
C ALA A 22 -35.53 14.37 -15.44
N LEU A 23 -35.62 15.66 -15.08
CA LEU A 23 -34.57 16.37 -14.37
C LEU A 23 -34.36 15.83 -12.96
N ALA A 24 -35.44 15.52 -12.23
CA ALA A 24 -35.35 14.93 -10.89
C ALA A 24 -34.64 13.57 -10.91
N VAL A 25 -35.04 12.69 -11.84
CA VAL A 25 -34.41 11.36 -11.99
C VAL A 25 -32.94 11.50 -12.41
N THR A 26 -32.63 12.41 -13.34
CA THR A 26 -31.25 12.66 -13.80
C THR A 26 -30.38 13.18 -12.66
N ALA A 27 -30.87 14.13 -11.86
CA ALA A 27 -30.14 14.67 -10.73
C ALA A 27 -29.84 13.58 -9.68
N VAL A 28 -30.82 12.74 -9.37
CA VAL A 28 -30.65 11.60 -8.44
C VAL A 28 -29.64 10.58 -8.97
N ALA A 29 -29.52 10.40 -10.29
CA ALA A 29 -28.57 9.48 -10.90
C ALA A 29 -27.13 10.04 -10.99
N VAL A 30 -26.95 11.34 -11.25
CA VAL A 30 -25.61 11.94 -11.47
C VAL A 30 -24.88 12.23 -10.16
N LEU A 31 -25.59 12.64 -9.10
CA LEU A 31 -25.00 12.92 -7.79
C LEU A 31 -24.15 11.76 -7.21
N PRO A 32 -24.61 10.50 -7.19
CA PRO A 32 -23.81 9.38 -6.69
C PRO A 32 -22.58 9.10 -7.57
N ILE A 33 -22.66 9.30 -8.89
CA ILE A 33 -21.51 9.14 -9.79
C ILE A 33 -20.40 10.15 -9.42
N MET A 34 -20.77 11.39 -9.13
CA MET A 34 -19.82 12.41 -8.67
C MET A 34 -19.26 12.08 -7.28
N GLY A 35 -20.09 11.52 -6.39
CA GLY A 35 -19.66 11.04 -5.07
C GLY A 35 -18.67 9.87 -5.11
N LEU A 36 -18.66 9.08 -6.20
CA LEU A 36 -17.74 7.96 -6.36
C LEU A 36 -16.33 8.37 -6.81
N LEU A 37 -16.15 9.58 -7.38
CA LEU A 37 -14.84 10.06 -7.82
C LEU A 37 -13.78 10.09 -6.70
N PRO A 38 -14.03 10.73 -5.54
CA PRO A 38 -13.04 10.75 -4.45
C PRO A 38 -12.79 9.35 -3.87
N VAL A 39 -13.81 8.48 -3.85
CA VAL A 39 -13.69 7.09 -3.38
C VAL A 39 -12.78 6.27 -4.31
N GLY A 40 -12.98 6.39 -5.63
CA GLY A 40 -12.15 5.75 -6.63
C GLY A 40 -10.70 6.21 -6.58
N LEU A 41 -10.47 7.52 -6.39
CA LEU A 41 -9.12 8.08 -6.27
C LEU A 41 -8.40 7.59 -5.00
N SER A 42 -9.08 7.59 -3.85
CA SER A 42 -8.51 7.05 -2.61
C SER A 42 -8.18 5.56 -2.75
N SER A 43 -9.07 4.77 -3.34
CA SER A 43 -8.82 3.36 -3.61
C SER A 43 -7.62 3.15 -4.53
N PHE A 44 -7.48 3.97 -5.59
CA PHE A 44 -6.34 3.92 -6.50
C PHE A 44 -5.02 4.28 -5.80
N GLN A 45 -5.01 5.31 -4.94
CA GLN A 45 -3.82 5.65 -4.14
C GLN A 45 -3.41 4.52 -3.20
N HIS A 46 -4.37 3.90 -2.52
CA HIS A 46 -4.10 2.74 -1.66
C HIS A 46 -3.57 1.52 -2.45
N ALA A 47 -4.10 1.29 -3.66
CA ALA A 47 -3.60 0.24 -4.54
C ALA A 47 -2.16 0.52 -5.00
N MET A 48 -1.84 1.77 -5.35
CA MET A 48 -0.46 2.18 -5.69
C MET A 48 0.49 1.96 -4.50
N ASP A 49 0.13 2.42 -3.31
CA ASP A 49 0.93 2.23 -2.08
C ASP A 49 1.18 0.75 -1.79
N THR A 50 0.16 -0.08 -1.98
CA THR A 50 0.25 -1.53 -1.77
C THR A 50 1.17 -2.18 -2.80
N SER A 51 1.10 -1.76 -4.06
CA SER A 51 1.98 -2.24 -5.13
C SER A 51 3.45 -1.91 -4.84
N VAL A 52 3.75 -0.67 -4.48
CA VAL A 52 5.10 -0.23 -4.12
C VAL A 52 5.61 -0.99 -2.89
N THR A 53 4.78 -1.11 -1.85
CA THR A 53 5.14 -1.87 -0.64
C THR A 53 5.44 -3.33 -0.95
N SER A 54 4.68 -3.95 -1.86
CA SER A 54 4.90 -5.34 -2.27
C SER A 54 6.24 -5.51 -3.01
N GLN A 55 6.58 -4.59 -3.90
CA GLN A 55 7.87 -4.60 -4.61
C GLN A 55 9.04 -4.44 -3.64
N ILE A 56 8.94 -3.49 -2.69
CA ILE A 56 9.93 -3.28 -1.63
C ILE A 56 10.09 -4.55 -0.79
N TYR A 57 8.98 -5.18 -0.40
CA TYR A 57 9.01 -6.42 0.38
C TYR A 57 9.70 -7.55 -0.39
N GLN A 58 9.34 -7.77 -1.65
CA GLN A 58 9.94 -8.83 -2.47
C GLN A 58 11.45 -8.65 -2.59
N ARG A 59 11.92 -7.42 -2.79
CA ARG A 59 13.34 -7.09 -2.82
C ARG A 59 14.02 -7.35 -1.47
N ALA A 60 13.46 -6.83 -0.39
CA ALA A 60 14.01 -7.02 0.96
C ALA A 60 14.04 -8.50 1.38
N ALA A 61 13.01 -9.28 1.03
CA ALA A 61 12.94 -10.70 1.30
C ALA A 61 13.94 -11.49 0.44
N ALA A 62 14.12 -11.13 -0.83
CA ALA A 62 15.13 -11.74 -1.69
C ALA A 62 16.55 -11.47 -1.16
N ASP A 63 16.85 -10.22 -0.79
CA ASP A 63 18.14 -9.83 -0.21
C ASP A 63 18.41 -10.58 1.09
N ALA A 64 17.42 -10.66 1.99
CA ALA A 64 17.54 -11.39 3.25
C ALA A 64 17.60 -12.91 3.07
N GLY A 65 16.97 -13.46 2.02
CA GLY A 65 17.05 -14.88 1.69
C GLY A 65 18.37 -15.30 1.05
N GLN A 66 19.06 -14.37 0.37
CA GLN A 66 20.40 -14.59 -0.19
C GLN A 66 21.53 -14.26 0.79
N ALA A 67 21.24 -13.51 1.86
CA ALA A 67 22.22 -13.20 2.89
C ALA A 67 22.69 -14.46 3.64
N ASP A 68 23.99 -14.52 3.94
CA ASP A 68 24.55 -15.62 4.70
C ASP A 68 23.88 -15.77 6.06
N PHE A 69 23.60 -17.03 6.44
CA PHE A 69 22.97 -17.34 7.71
C PHE A 69 23.75 -16.77 8.90
N SER A 70 25.09 -16.77 8.84
CA SER A 70 25.95 -16.17 9.86
C SER A 70 25.75 -14.67 10.02
N THR A 71 25.48 -13.94 8.93
CA THR A 71 25.25 -12.49 8.94
C THR A 71 23.91 -12.18 9.60
N LEU A 72 22.89 -13.00 9.34
CA LEU A 72 21.56 -12.89 9.95
C LEU A 72 21.57 -13.30 11.44
N THR A 73 22.55 -14.06 11.89
CA THR A 73 22.60 -14.61 13.26
C THR A 73 23.84 -14.20 14.04
N SER A 74 24.54 -13.17 13.57
CA SER A 74 25.82 -12.70 14.11
C SER A 74 25.74 -12.24 15.56
N SER A 75 24.55 -11.90 16.05
CA SER A 75 24.29 -11.39 17.40
C SER A 75 23.94 -12.46 18.44
N HIS A 76 24.34 -13.73 18.27
CA HIS A 76 23.92 -14.80 19.18
C HIS A 76 24.59 -14.70 20.58
N PRO A 77 23.83 -14.80 21.71
CA PRO A 77 22.38 -14.99 21.82
C PRO A 77 21.62 -13.65 21.73
N GLY A 78 20.80 -13.47 20.70
CA GLY A 78 20.09 -12.21 20.50
C GLY A 78 19.40 -12.07 19.15
N THR A 79 18.77 -10.92 18.97
CA THR A 79 18.13 -10.50 17.72
C THR A 79 19.13 -9.67 16.92
N THR A 80 19.42 -10.09 15.69
CA THR A 80 20.26 -9.32 14.77
C THR A 80 19.41 -8.24 14.12
N GLN A 81 19.85 -6.99 14.24
CA GLN A 81 19.21 -5.85 13.58
C GLN A 81 20.02 -5.45 12.36
N LEU A 82 19.41 -5.52 11.18
CA LEU A 82 20.04 -5.02 9.96
C LEU A 82 19.79 -3.51 9.83
N PRO A 83 20.69 -2.76 9.17
CA PRO A 83 20.51 -1.33 8.92
C PRO A 83 19.14 -1.00 8.33
N VAL A 84 18.57 0.16 8.73
CA VAL A 84 17.32 0.66 8.13
C VAL A 84 17.61 1.03 6.68
N ARG A 85 16.74 0.61 5.76
CA ARG A 85 16.79 1.02 4.35
C ARG A 85 15.67 2.03 4.09
N TYR A 86 15.96 2.98 3.22
CA TYR A 86 15.08 4.09 2.87
C TYR A 86 14.64 3.95 1.42
N PHE A 87 13.38 4.21 1.14
CA PHE A 87 12.83 4.11 -0.20
C PHE A 87 11.99 5.33 -0.57
N SER A 88 12.03 5.69 -1.86
CA SER A 88 11.21 6.75 -2.45
C SER A 88 9.77 6.27 -2.75
N GLU A 89 8.91 7.20 -3.17
CA GLU A 89 7.53 6.90 -3.61
C GLU A 89 7.45 5.88 -4.75
N GLN A 90 8.51 5.76 -5.53
CA GLN A 90 8.62 4.84 -6.66
C GLN A 90 9.21 3.48 -6.25
N GLY A 91 9.50 3.26 -4.97
CA GLY A 91 10.09 2.01 -4.49
C GLY A 91 11.59 1.85 -4.78
N LEU A 92 12.28 2.95 -5.09
CA LEU A 92 13.74 2.96 -5.28
C LEU A 92 14.45 3.24 -3.96
N GLU A 93 15.62 2.63 -3.75
CA GLU A 93 16.42 2.86 -2.55
C GLU A 93 17.04 4.27 -2.56
N CYS A 94 16.94 4.94 -1.42
CA CYS A 94 17.59 6.22 -1.17
C CYS A 94 18.86 6.00 -0.33
N THR A 95 19.94 6.67 -0.70
CA THR A 95 21.22 6.61 0.02
C THR A 95 21.26 7.49 1.27
N SER A 96 20.26 8.35 1.46
CA SER A 96 20.13 9.27 2.59
C SER A 96 18.81 9.05 3.31
N ALA A 97 18.83 9.29 4.62
CA ALA A 97 17.63 9.37 5.48
C ALA A 97 16.89 10.71 5.32
N ASP A 98 17.18 11.46 4.25
CA ASP A 98 16.64 12.79 4.02
C ASP A 98 15.27 12.66 3.36
N ASN A 99 14.23 12.77 4.20
CA ASN A 99 12.81 12.64 3.85
C ASN A 99 12.42 11.37 3.06
N PRO A 100 12.61 10.16 3.64
CA PRO A 100 12.17 8.93 3.02
C PRO A 100 10.65 8.78 3.09
N VAL A 101 10.01 8.35 2.00
CA VAL A 101 8.57 8.04 2.02
C VAL A 101 8.32 6.69 2.67
N PHE A 102 9.19 5.72 2.43
CA PHE A 102 9.13 4.41 3.06
C PHE A 102 10.42 4.09 3.81
N GLN A 103 10.28 3.54 5.00
CA GLN A 103 11.37 3.02 5.81
C GLN A 103 11.20 1.51 5.99
N VAL A 104 12.29 0.77 5.85
CA VAL A 104 12.30 -0.69 5.94
C VAL A 104 13.27 -1.14 7.02
N ALA A 105 12.75 -1.91 7.96
CA ALA A 105 13.52 -2.56 9.01
C ALA A 105 13.52 -4.06 8.79
N VAL A 106 14.71 -4.65 8.70
CA VAL A 106 14.88 -6.10 8.71
C VAL A 106 15.52 -6.50 10.03
N GLY A 107 14.92 -7.48 10.69
CA GLY A 107 15.42 -8.13 11.89
C GLY A 107 15.45 -9.64 11.71
N ALA A 108 16.43 -10.31 12.30
CA ALA A 108 16.53 -11.76 12.29
C ALA A 108 16.74 -12.29 13.71
N LYS A 109 15.97 -13.30 14.07
CA LYS A 109 16.02 -13.94 15.38
C LYS A 109 16.26 -15.43 15.22
N LEU A 110 17.32 -15.94 15.84
CA LEU A 110 17.54 -17.38 15.93
C LEU A 110 16.42 -18.04 16.75
N ASN A 111 15.91 -19.16 16.24
CA ASN A 111 14.99 -20.02 16.96
C ASN A 111 15.77 -21.00 17.85
N ALA A 112 15.05 -21.69 18.75
CA ALA A 112 15.64 -22.63 19.71
C ALA A 112 16.49 -23.74 19.03
N SER A 113 16.09 -24.16 17.83
CA SER A 113 16.94 -24.94 16.95
C SER A 113 17.87 -23.98 16.20
N SER A 114 19.14 -23.92 16.59
CA SER A 114 20.19 -23.03 16.06
C SER A 114 20.44 -23.10 14.55
N SER A 115 19.64 -23.88 13.83
CA SER A 115 19.62 -24.05 12.38
C SER A 115 18.47 -23.32 11.68
N LEU A 116 17.62 -22.60 12.42
CA LEU A 116 16.47 -21.87 11.89
C LEU A 116 16.46 -20.44 12.45
N ALA A 117 16.29 -19.45 11.58
CA ALA A 117 16.09 -18.07 11.95
C ALA A 117 14.72 -17.59 11.45
N THR A 118 14.04 -16.80 12.28
CA THR A 118 12.85 -16.04 11.89
C THR A 118 13.30 -14.66 11.43
N VAL A 119 13.03 -14.34 10.16
CA VAL A 119 13.29 -13.01 9.59
C VAL A 119 12.00 -12.22 9.61
N VAL A 120 12.08 -10.99 10.11
CA VAL A 120 11.00 -10.03 10.15
C VAL A 120 11.36 -8.84 9.28
N VAL A 121 10.46 -8.53 8.34
CA VAL A 121 10.55 -7.37 7.47
C VAL A 121 9.37 -6.46 7.80
N ASP A 122 9.70 -5.27 8.28
CA ASP A 122 8.74 -4.23 8.58
C ASP A 122 8.89 -3.07 7.61
N ILE A 123 7.79 -2.67 7.00
CA ILE A 123 7.73 -1.55 6.07
C ILE A 123 6.78 -0.51 6.66
N VAL A 124 7.24 0.73 6.76
CA VAL A 124 6.47 1.85 7.30
C VAL A 124 6.48 2.97 6.28
N LYS A 125 5.28 3.47 5.95
CA LYS A 125 5.14 4.73 5.20
C LYS A 125 5.23 5.88 6.20
N THR A 126 6.24 6.72 6.08
CA THR A 126 6.47 7.85 7.00
C THR A 126 6.34 9.16 6.23
N PRO A 127 5.48 10.10 6.65
CA PRO A 127 5.33 11.39 5.99
C PRO A 127 6.41 12.43 6.41
N GLY A 128 7.54 12.02 6.99
CA GLY A 128 8.56 12.94 7.50
C GLY A 128 9.82 12.27 8.05
N THR A 129 10.75 13.07 8.60
CA THR A 129 12.11 12.68 9.00
C THR A 129 12.23 11.96 10.36
N GLY A 130 11.13 11.44 10.88
CA GLY A 130 11.13 10.76 12.18
C GLY A 130 11.90 9.44 12.13
N THR A 131 12.86 9.25 13.04
CA THR A 131 13.50 7.95 13.27
C THR A 131 12.55 7.04 14.02
N LEU A 132 12.14 5.94 13.39
CA LEU A 132 11.28 4.94 14.01
C LEU A 132 12.09 4.07 14.98
N SER A 133 11.58 3.90 16.21
CA SER A 133 12.23 3.04 17.20
C SER A 133 12.18 1.57 16.76
N ARG A 134 13.27 0.83 16.98
CA ARG A 134 13.37 -0.61 16.70
C ARG A 134 12.93 -1.42 17.91
N ASP A 135 12.22 -2.51 17.66
CA ASP A 135 11.86 -3.50 18.68
C ASP A 135 13.08 -4.41 18.96
N PRO A 136 13.60 -4.47 20.21
CA PRO A 136 14.73 -5.34 20.54
C PRO A 136 14.39 -6.84 20.44
N ALA A 137 13.11 -7.22 20.56
CA ALA A 137 12.69 -8.63 20.52
C ALA A 137 12.63 -9.19 19.10
N THR A 138 12.35 -8.34 18.11
CA THR A 138 12.06 -8.74 16.72
C THR A 138 13.06 -8.16 15.73
N GLY A 139 13.70 -7.05 16.08
CA GLY A 139 14.60 -6.30 15.22
C GLY A 139 13.90 -5.48 14.14
N GLY A 140 12.59 -5.64 13.99
CA GLY A 140 11.71 -4.75 13.21
C GLY A 140 11.43 -3.42 13.90
N PHE A 141 10.50 -2.63 13.38
CA PHE A 141 10.03 -1.41 14.04
C PHE A 141 9.11 -1.75 15.24
N MET A 142 9.03 -0.87 16.24
CA MET A 142 8.07 -1.05 17.32
C MET A 142 6.63 -1.03 16.75
N ALA A 143 5.76 -1.89 17.29
CA ALA A 143 4.36 -1.98 16.88
C ALA A 143 3.66 -0.60 16.97
N PRO A 144 2.61 -0.37 16.16
CA PRO A 144 1.98 0.95 16.00
C PRO A 144 1.38 1.56 17.28
N GLU A 145 1.27 0.82 18.39
CA GLU A 145 0.82 1.40 19.68
C GLU A 145 1.73 2.53 20.17
N LYS A 146 2.99 2.60 19.71
CA LYS A 146 3.96 3.65 20.08
C LYS A 146 4.51 4.48 18.92
N SER A 147 4.03 4.27 17.70
CA SER A 147 4.48 4.99 16.52
C SER A 147 3.28 5.32 15.64
N ALA A 148 3.05 6.60 15.37
CA ALA A 148 1.88 7.12 14.64
C ALA A 148 1.81 6.71 13.15
N ALA A 149 2.64 5.75 12.71
CA ALA A 149 2.76 5.32 11.33
C ALA A 149 2.28 3.87 11.16
N THR A 150 1.51 3.61 10.11
CA THR A 150 1.04 2.27 9.76
C THR A 150 2.22 1.39 9.36
N CYS A 151 2.48 0.33 10.13
CA CYS A 151 3.54 -0.63 9.88
C CYS A 151 2.96 -1.92 9.27
N ILE A 152 3.49 -2.32 8.12
CA ILE A 152 3.20 -3.60 7.48
C ILE A 152 4.34 -4.56 7.84
N ARG A 153 4.04 -5.55 8.68
CA ARG A 153 4.97 -6.59 9.12
C ARG A 153 4.76 -7.88 8.34
N ARG A 154 5.84 -8.46 7.83
CA ARG A 154 5.86 -9.78 7.21
C ARG A 154 7.01 -10.61 7.77
N THR A 155 6.76 -11.89 7.99
CA THR A 155 7.74 -12.80 8.56
C THR A 155 7.92 -14.03 7.68
N PHE A 156 9.14 -14.54 7.63
CA PHE A 156 9.46 -15.80 6.96
C PHE A 156 10.64 -16.48 7.66
N TYR A 157 10.85 -17.76 7.36
CA TYR A 157 11.91 -18.54 7.97
C TYR A 157 13.08 -18.74 7.00
N VAL A 158 14.29 -18.67 7.54
CA VAL A 158 15.53 -19.00 6.84
C VAL A 158 16.21 -20.13 7.60
N ALA A 159 16.55 -21.20 6.89
CA ALA A 159 17.30 -22.32 7.45
C ALA A 159 18.79 -22.18 7.14
N ARG A 160 19.64 -22.68 8.03
CA ARG A 160 21.07 -22.83 7.77
C ARG A 160 21.27 -23.86 6.65
N THR A 161 21.75 -23.41 5.50
CA THR A 161 22.27 -24.31 4.46
C THR A 161 23.60 -24.89 4.93
N ARG A 162 23.80 -26.19 4.71
CA ARG A 162 24.99 -26.95 5.14
C ARG A 162 26.22 -26.57 4.34
#